data_AF-A0A2E3Y2C5-F1
#
_entry.id   AF-A0A2E3Y2C5-F1
#
_cell.length_a   1.000
_cell.length_b   1.000
_cell.length_c   1.000
_cell.angle_alpha   90.00
_cell.angle_beta   90.00
_cell.angle_gamma   90.00
#
_symmetry.space_group_name_H-M   'P 1'
#
loop_
_entity.id
_entity.type
_entity.pdbx_description
1 polymer ?
#
loop_
_entity_poly.entity_id
_entity_poly.type
_entity_poly.pdbx_seq_one_letter_code
_entity_poly.pdbx_strand_id
1 'polypeptide(L)'
;MMGQVKFPGANDNASGVSLLLNLASYYSINPHKYNIIFICFGGEEAGLKGSKYFTDHPLLDLKKVSFLINLDIVGTGEEGIAIVNALEENKAVKKIGKINTRSNYFNKIKIRGQSPNSDHYWFSHHQVPSIFIYTMGGIQAYHDPLDKSGTLPLNKIEDLYHLIIDFVNGF
;
A
#
# COMPACT_ATOMS: atom_id res chain seq x y z
N MET A 1 10.01 -33.44 15.52
CA MET A 1 8.78 -32.81 14.98
C MET A 1 9.11 -31.37 14.67
N MET A 2 9.11 -30.97 13.39
CA MET A 2 9.01 -29.55 13.08
C MET A 2 7.66 -29.09 13.62
N GLY A 3 7.66 -28.21 14.62
CA GLY A 3 6.41 -27.66 15.16
C GLY A 3 5.64 -26.92 14.06
N GLN A 4 4.31 -26.91 14.15
CA GLN A 4 3.50 -26.00 13.36
C GLN A 4 3.70 -24.58 13.90
N VAL A 5 4.65 -23.86 13.31
CA VAL A 5 4.81 -22.42 13.57
C VAL A 5 3.80 -21.68 12.69
N LYS A 6 2.92 -20.92 13.32
CA LYS A 6 1.93 -20.08 12.62
C LYS A 6 2.46 -18.66 12.49
N PHE A 7 2.35 -18.11 11.29
CA PHE A 7 2.64 -16.72 10.97
C PHE A 7 1.29 -16.00 10.76
N PRO A 8 0.84 -15.14 11.70
CA PRO A 8 -0.49 -14.56 11.62
C PRO A 8 -0.66 -13.45 10.57
N GLY A 9 0.43 -12.74 10.20
CA GLY A 9 0.41 -11.76 9.13
C GLY A 9 -0.42 -10.51 9.45
N ALA A 10 -0.40 -10.06 10.71
CA ALA A 10 -1.24 -8.94 11.15
C ALA A 10 -0.83 -7.61 10.48
N ASN A 11 0.47 -7.33 10.40
CA ASN A 11 0.98 -6.20 9.66
C ASN A 11 1.16 -6.57 8.19
N ASP A 12 1.64 -7.78 7.91
CA ASP A 12 1.95 -8.30 6.57
C ASP A 12 0.99 -9.45 6.17
N ASN A 13 -0.14 -9.18 5.51
CA ASN A 13 -0.64 -7.85 5.12
C ASN A 13 -2.11 -7.63 5.53
N ALA A 14 -2.53 -8.14 6.70
CA ALA A 14 -3.88 -7.86 7.19
C ALA A 14 -4.10 -6.35 7.45
N SER A 15 -3.05 -5.60 7.77
CA SER A 15 -3.11 -4.14 7.94
C SER A 15 -3.48 -3.41 6.65
N GLY A 16 -2.86 -3.76 5.51
CA GLY A 16 -3.17 -3.19 4.20
C GLY A 16 -4.57 -3.55 3.74
N VAL A 17 -4.99 -4.80 3.96
CA VAL A 17 -6.38 -5.25 3.68
C VAL A 17 -7.39 -4.47 4.52
N SER A 18 -7.11 -4.25 5.81
CA SER A 18 -7.97 -3.45 6.69
C SER A 18 -8.12 -2.01 6.17
N LEU A 19 -7.02 -1.37 5.78
CA LEU A 19 -7.05 -0.03 5.20
C LEU A 19 -7.81 0.00 3.86
N LEU A 20 -7.61 -1.00 3.00
CA LEU A 20 -8.32 -1.14 1.73
C LEU A 20 -9.84 -1.21 1.92
N LEU A 21 -10.32 -1.98 2.91
CA LEU A 21 -11.73 -2.09 3.25
C LEU A 21 -12.31 -0.78 3.80
N ASN A 22 -11.54 -0.03 4.58
CA ASN A 22 -11.94 1.31 5.05
C ASN A 22 -12.09 2.29 3.88
N LEU A 23 -11.14 2.30 2.94
CA LEU A 23 -11.23 3.11 1.72
C LEU A 23 -12.43 2.71 0.86
N ALA A 24 -12.69 1.40 0.70
CA ALA A 24 -13.85 0.91 -0.04
C ALA A 24 -15.17 1.38 0.60
N SER A 25 -15.27 1.32 1.93
CA SER A 25 -16.41 1.86 2.68
C SER A 25 -16.59 3.36 2.41
N TYR A 26 -15.52 4.15 2.50
CA TYR A 26 -15.56 5.58 2.22
C TYR A 26 -16.05 5.91 0.80
N TYR A 27 -15.48 5.26 -0.22
CA TYR A 27 -15.82 5.54 -1.62
C TYR A 27 -17.17 4.96 -2.05
N SER A 28 -17.77 4.05 -1.25
CA SER A 28 -19.13 3.56 -1.49
C SER A 28 -20.20 4.64 -1.28
N ILE A 29 -19.95 5.62 -0.41
CA ILE A 29 -20.86 6.73 -0.11
C ILE A 29 -20.31 8.09 -0.58
N ASN A 30 -19.01 8.17 -0.93
CA ASN A 30 -18.36 9.35 -1.50
C ASN A 30 -17.80 9.00 -2.90
N PRO A 31 -18.65 8.84 -3.92
CA PRO A 31 -18.20 8.44 -5.24
C PRO A 31 -17.23 9.44 -5.84
N HIS A 32 -16.19 8.94 -6.50
CA HIS A 32 -15.19 9.75 -7.18
C HIS A 32 -15.48 9.85 -8.68
N LYS A 33 -14.97 10.90 -9.34
CA LYS A 33 -15.15 11.08 -10.80
C LYS A 33 -14.44 10.01 -11.64
N TYR A 34 -13.43 9.34 -11.07
CA TYR A 34 -12.80 8.16 -11.67
C TYR A 34 -13.36 6.89 -11.03
N ASN A 35 -13.37 5.81 -11.80
CA ASN A 35 -13.61 4.48 -11.25
C ASN A 35 -12.47 4.11 -10.30
N ILE A 36 -12.82 3.67 -9.09
CA ILE A 36 -11.87 3.18 -8.10
C ILE A 36 -12.05 1.67 -7.98
N ILE A 37 -10.94 0.94 -8.10
CA ILE A 37 -10.92 -0.52 -8.07
C ILE A 37 -10.11 -0.95 -6.87
N PHE A 38 -10.72 -1.76 -6.01
CA PHE A 38 -10.07 -2.37 -4.85
C PHE A 38 -9.76 -3.83 -5.19
N ILE A 39 -8.50 -4.24 -4.97
CA ILE A 39 -8.03 -5.59 -5.32
C ILE A 39 -7.20 -6.13 -4.16
N CYS A 40 -7.51 -7.34 -3.70
CA CYS A 40 -6.67 -8.11 -2.78
C CYS A 40 -5.99 -9.22 -3.59
N PHE A 41 -4.66 -9.19 -3.69
CA PHE A 41 -3.91 -10.22 -4.41
C PHE A 41 -3.65 -11.44 -3.54
N GLY A 42 -3.66 -12.62 -4.16
CA GLY A 42 -3.21 -13.86 -3.54
C GLY A 42 -1.79 -14.21 -3.98
N GLY A 43 -1.03 -14.89 -3.12
CA GLY A 43 0.30 -15.41 -3.47
C GLY A 43 1.38 -14.35 -3.66
N GLU A 44 1.26 -13.20 -2.99
CA GLU A 44 2.30 -12.16 -2.88
C GLU A 44 3.59 -12.79 -2.31
N GLU A 45 3.47 -13.43 -1.16
CA GLU A 45 4.60 -14.07 -0.45
C GLU A 45 5.21 -15.27 -1.19
N ALA A 46 4.50 -15.81 -2.17
CA ALA A 46 4.99 -16.87 -3.05
C ALA A 46 5.72 -16.32 -4.30
N GLY A 47 6.04 -15.03 -4.31
CA GLY A 47 6.71 -14.34 -5.41
C GLY A 47 5.73 -13.62 -6.34
N LEU A 48 4.86 -12.79 -5.77
CA LEU A 48 3.95 -11.85 -6.45
C LEU A 48 3.03 -12.52 -7.47
N LYS A 49 2.59 -13.75 -7.19
CA LYS A 49 1.92 -14.60 -8.18
C LYS A 49 0.58 -14.03 -8.65
N GLY A 50 -0.22 -13.49 -7.72
CA GLY A 50 -1.54 -12.94 -8.02
C GLY A 50 -1.47 -11.68 -8.86
N SER A 51 -0.66 -10.70 -8.46
CA SER A 51 -0.48 -9.45 -9.22
C SER A 51 0.15 -9.72 -10.58
N LYS A 52 1.15 -10.60 -10.67
CA LYS A 52 1.71 -11.03 -11.96
C LYS A 52 0.64 -11.60 -12.88
N TYR A 53 -0.14 -12.56 -12.36
CA TYR A 53 -1.19 -13.21 -13.15
C TYR A 53 -2.22 -12.19 -13.62
N PHE A 54 -2.65 -11.28 -12.75
CA PHE A 54 -3.60 -10.21 -13.09
C PHE A 54 -3.05 -9.29 -14.18
N THR A 55 -1.79 -8.84 -14.10
CA THR A 55 -1.25 -7.93 -15.11
C THR A 55 -1.00 -8.63 -16.46
N ASP A 56 -0.67 -9.92 -16.43
CA ASP A 56 -0.49 -10.73 -17.66
C ASP A 56 -1.84 -11.09 -18.31
N HIS A 57 -2.92 -11.18 -17.52
CA HIS A 57 -4.27 -11.56 -17.96
C HIS A 57 -5.32 -10.59 -17.39
N PRO A 58 -5.29 -9.30 -17.77
CA PRO A 58 -6.02 -8.29 -17.04
C PRO A 58 -7.52 -8.35 -17.37
N LEU A 59 -8.34 -8.20 -16.32
CA LEU A 59 -9.80 -8.11 -16.45
C LEU A 59 -10.27 -6.74 -16.95
N LEU A 60 -9.34 -5.79 -17.08
CA LEU A 60 -9.55 -4.43 -17.56
C LEU A 60 -8.39 -4.02 -18.47
N ASP A 61 -8.58 -2.99 -19.28
CA ASP A 61 -7.49 -2.43 -20.08
C ASP A 61 -6.52 -1.65 -19.18
N LEU A 62 -5.34 -2.23 -18.92
CA LEU A 62 -4.31 -1.61 -18.06
C LEU A 62 -3.90 -0.21 -18.55
N LYS A 63 -4.01 0.07 -19.85
CA LYS A 63 -3.69 1.41 -20.42
C LYS A 63 -4.67 2.49 -19.96
N LYS A 64 -5.83 2.11 -19.42
CA LYS A 64 -6.82 3.03 -18.84
C LYS A 64 -6.64 3.25 -17.34
N VAL A 65 -5.70 2.55 -16.70
CA VAL A 65 -5.41 2.73 -15.27
C VAL A 65 -4.56 3.97 -15.10
N SER A 66 -5.15 5.03 -14.56
CA SER A 66 -4.44 6.30 -14.34
C SER A 66 -3.33 6.19 -13.29
N PHE A 67 -3.55 5.38 -12.25
CA PHE A 67 -2.61 5.22 -11.14
C PHE A 67 -2.98 4.01 -10.26
N LEU A 68 -1.98 3.34 -9.69
CA LEU A 68 -2.15 2.31 -8.66
C LEU A 68 -1.40 2.69 -7.38
N ILE A 69 -2.05 2.47 -6.24
CA ILE A 69 -1.45 2.60 -4.92
C ILE A 69 -1.48 1.22 -4.28
N ASN A 70 -0.30 0.66 -4.03
CA ASN A 70 -0.15 -0.58 -3.29
C ASN A 70 0.09 -0.27 -1.81
N LEU A 71 -0.63 -0.95 -0.93
CA LEU A 71 -0.60 -0.77 0.51
C LEU A 71 -0.19 -2.09 1.17
N ASP A 72 0.94 -2.07 1.85
CA ASP A 72 1.49 -3.25 2.52
C ASP A 72 2.23 -2.83 3.78
N ILE A 73 2.12 -3.60 4.87
CA ILE A 73 2.80 -3.31 6.14
C ILE A 73 2.50 -1.87 6.62
N VAL A 74 1.23 -1.58 6.90
CA VAL A 74 0.71 -0.22 7.21
C VAL A 74 0.13 -0.06 8.61
N GLY A 75 0.47 -0.97 9.54
CA GLY A 75 -0.04 -0.96 10.91
C GLY A 75 0.80 -0.21 11.95
N THR A 76 1.87 0.48 11.52
CA THR A 76 2.74 1.33 12.36
C THR A 76 2.84 2.73 11.74
N GLY A 77 3.86 3.54 12.04
CA GLY A 77 4.18 4.73 11.24
C GLY A 77 4.81 5.90 11.99
N GLU A 78 5.23 5.70 13.22
CA GLU A 78 5.86 6.73 14.06
C GLU A 78 7.18 7.27 13.47
N GLU A 79 7.86 6.50 12.63
CA GLU A 79 9.05 6.95 11.89
C GLU A 79 8.72 7.48 10.49
N GLY A 80 7.45 7.50 10.11
CA GLY A 80 6.95 7.99 8.83
C GLY A 80 6.51 6.88 7.88
N ILE A 81 6.51 7.19 6.59
CA ILE A 81 6.24 6.25 5.50
C ILE A 81 7.43 6.14 4.54
N ALA A 82 7.50 5.03 3.83
CA ALA A 82 8.37 4.88 2.67
C ALA A 82 7.53 4.69 1.40
N ILE A 83 7.97 5.31 0.31
CA ILE A 83 7.33 5.19 -1.01
C ILE A 83 8.34 4.57 -1.97
N VAL A 84 7.99 3.41 -2.52
CA VAL A 84 8.72 2.68 -3.56
C VAL A 84 8.16 3.08 -4.94
N ASN A 85 8.99 3.00 -5.99
CA ASN A 85 8.78 3.61 -7.31
C ASN A 85 8.69 5.15 -7.28
N ALA A 86 9.21 5.77 -6.22
CA ALA A 86 9.02 7.20 -6.00
C ALA A 86 9.83 8.07 -6.97
N LEU A 87 10.92 7.54 -7.53
CA LEU A 87 11.75 8.28 -8.48
C LEU A 87 11.07 8.37 -9.85
N GLU A 88 10.39 7.29 -10.23
CA GLU A 88 9.60 7.12 -11.45
C GLU A 88 8.31 7.95 -11.35
N GLU A 89 7.67 7.94 -10.17
CA GLU A 89 6.40 8.63 -9.92
C GLU A 89 6.57 10.00 -9.23
N ASN A 90 7.62 10.75 -9.60
CA ASN A 90 7.99 12.02 -8.96
C ASN A 90 6.84 13.04 -8.87
N LYS A 91 5.95 13.10 -9.87
CA LYS A 91 4.77 13.99 -9.82
C LYS A 91 3.81 13.61 -8.69
N ALA A 92 3.51 12.31 -8.56
CA ALA A 92 2.67 11.79 -7.51
C ALA A 92 3.30 12.01 -6.13
N VAL A 93 4.59 11.70 -6.00
CA VAL A 93 5.34 11.88 -4.76
C VAL A 93 5.43 13.34 -4.32
N LYS A 94 5.64 14.28 -5.25
CA LYS A 94 5.59 15.72 -4.95
C LYS A 94 4.22 16.16 -4.44
N LYS A 95 3.15 15.61 -5.01
CA LYS A 95 1.78 15.90 -4.57
C LYS A 95 1.52 15.34 -3.16
N ILE A 96 1.91 14.09 -2.90
CA ILE A 96 1.87 13.48 -1.56
C ILE A 96 2.67 14.33 -0.56
N GLY A 97 3.87 14.77 -0.93
CA GLY A 97 4.70 15.64 -0.10
C GLY A 97 4.00 16.96 0.25
N LYS A 98 3.37 17.64 -0.72
CA LYS A 98 2.60 18.87 -0.48
C LYS A 98 1.41 18.64 0.46
N ILE A 99 0.68 17.54 0.27
CA ILE A 99 -0.43 17.17 1.16
C ILE A 99 0.11 16.96 2.58
N ASN A 100 1.19 16.20 2.72
CA ASN A 100 1.80 15.92 4.01
C ASN A 100 2.35 17.17 4.70
N THR A 101 2.95 18.12 3.96
CA THR A 101 3.40 19.41 4.52
C THR A 101 2.24 20.23 5.08
N ARG A 102 1.06 20.18 4.45
CA ARG A 102 -0.13 20.91 4.91
C ARG A 102 -0.81 20.24 6.09
N SER A 103 -0.97 18.91 6.04
CA SER A 103 -1.79 18.16 7.00
C SER A 103 -0.99 17.55 8.14
N ASN A 104 0.34 17.44 8.01
CA ASN A 104 1.27 16.86 8.99
C ASN A 104 0.94 15.41 9.39
N TYR A 105 0.51 14.58 8.44
CA TYR A 105 0.17 13.17 8.68
C TYR A 105 1.39 12.35 9.16
N PHE A 106 2.54 12.56 8.50
CA PHE A 106 3.79 11.87 8.78
C PHE A 106 4.96 12.84 8.96
N ASN A 107 5.82 12.57 9.94
CA ASN A 107 7.04 13.33 10.19
C ASN A 107 8.11 13.15 9.10
N LYS A 108 8.05 12.05 8.34
CA LYS A 108 9.04 11.69 7.33
C LYS A 108 8.41 10.90 6.19
N ILE A 109 8.86 11.21 4.98
CA ILE A 109 8.60 10.42 3.78
C ILE A 109 9.95 9.97 3.23
N LYS A 110 10.23 8.67 3.29
CA LYS A 110 11.44 8.05 2.72
C LYS A 110 11.18 7.70 1.26
N ILE A 111 12.06 8.17 0.39
CA ILE A 111 12.00 7.93 -1.06
C ILE A 111 12.81 6.68 -1.40
N ARG A 112 12.21 5.76 -2.15
CA ARG A 112 12.86 4.56 -2.69
C ARG A 112 12.59 4.46 -4.20
N GLY A 113 13.60 4.04 -4.96
CA GLY A 113 13.44 3.72 -6.38
C GLY A 113 12.68 2.41 -6.59
N GLN A 114 12.58 1.97 -7.84
CA GLN A 114 11.91 0.72 -8.19
C GLN A 114 12.51 -0.51 -7.50
N SER A 115 11.64 -1.42 -7.07
CA SER A 115 12.03 -2.69 -6.46
C SER A 115 10.92 -3.76 -6.62
N PRO A 116 11.25 -5.04 -6.89
CA PRO A 116 10.28 -6.13 -6.98
C PRO A 116 9.89 -6.68 -5.59
N ASN A 117 9.48 -5.80 -4.67
CA ASN A 117 9.27 -6.14 -3.25
C ASN A 117 7.82 -6.02 -2.76
N SER A 118 6.85 -5.83 -3.66
CA SER A 118 5.41 -5.98 -3.41
C SER A 118 4.65 -5.87 -4.75
N ASP A 119 3.34 -6.07 -4.76
CA ASP A 119 2.50 -6.27 -5.96
C ASP A 119 2.51 -5.12 -6.99
N HIS A 120 2.82 -3.87 -6.56
CA HIS A 120 3.00 -2.73 -7.48
C HIS A 120 3.99 -2.98 -8.63
N TYR A 121 4.96 -3.87 -8.40
CA TYR A 121 6.06 -4.10 -9.33
C TYR A 121 5.56 -4.51 -10.73
N TRP A 122 4.64 -5.48 -10.80
CA TRP A 122 4.14 -5.97 -12.09
C TRP A 122 3.28 -4.95 -12.82
N PHE A 123 2.63 -4.04 -12.11
CA PHE A 123 1.93 -2.91 -12.71
C PHE A 123 2.92 -1.92 -13.33
N SER A 124 3.98 -1.52 -12.60
CA SER A 124 5.02 -0.66 -13.16
C SER A 124 5.72 -1.31 -14.36
N HIS A 125 5.92 -2.64 -14.33
CA HIS A 125 6.48 -3.40 -15.45
C HIS A 125 5.59 -3.36 -16.71
N HIS A 126 4.27 -3.33 -16.52
CA HIS A 126 3.26 -3.14 -17.57
C HIS A 126 2.94 -1.67 -17.86
N GLN A 127 3.82 -0.74 -17.46
CA GLN A 127 3.70 0.71 -17.70
C GLN A 127 2.48 1.37 -17.05
N VAL A 128 1.90 0.74 -16.02
CA VAL A 128 0.87 1.37 -15.18
C VAL A 128 1.57 2.20 -14.11
N PRO A 129 1.30 3.52 -14.04
CA PRO A 129 1.85 4.39 -13.00
C PRO A 129 1.50 3.85 -11.62
N SER A 130 2.49 3.56 -10.78
CA SER A 130 2.24 2.83 -9.55
C SER A 130 3.28 3.11 -8.47
N ILE A 131 2.81 3.24 -7.23
CA ILE A 131 3.65 3.33 -6.04
C ILE A 131 3.27 2.25 -5.03
N PHE A 132 4.23 1.88 -4.21
CA PHE A 132 4.00 1.09 -3.01
C PHE A 132 4.34 1.93 -1.78
N ILE A 133 3.41 2.00 -0.83
CA ILE A 133 3.56 2.68 0.45
C ILE A 133 3.52 1.65 1.58
N TYR A 134 4.52 1.71 2.47
CA TYR A 134 4.54 1.00 3.75
C TYR A 134 4.91 1.96 4.88
N THR A 135 4.47 1.67 6.10
CA THR A 135 4.78 2.47 7.29
C THR A 135 6.12 2.06 7.91
N MET A 136 6.81 3.02 8.53
CA MET A 136 8.10 2.81 9.18
C MET A 136 7.99 2.96 10.70
N GLY A 137 8.81 2.22 11.42
CA GLY A 137 8.77 2.13 12.88
C GLY A 137 7.94 0.94 13.37
N GLY A 138 7.86 0.82 14.68
CA GLY A 138 7.11 -0.23 15.38
C GLY A 138 7.93 -1.50 15.57
N ILE A 139 7.21 -2.59 15.85
CA ILE A 139 7.80 -3.91 16.04
C ILE A 139 8.44 -4.43 14.75
N GLN A 140 9.64 -5.01 14.85
CA GLN A 140 10.36 -5.61 13.73
C GLN A 140 9.99 -7.09 13.55
N ALA A 141 8.70 -7.38 13.45
CA ALA A 141 8.18 -8.74 13.26
C ALA A 141 7.78 -8.97 11.78
N TYR A 142 8.75 -8.93 10.87
CA TYR A 142 8.52 -9.22 9.45
C TYR A 142 8.84 -10.68 9.16
N HIS A 143 7.92 -11.40 8.51
CA HIS A 143 7.98 -12.86 8.35
C HIS A 143 8.23 -13.60 9.67
N ASP A 144 7.58 -13.13 10.74
CA ASP A 144 7.82 -13.58 12.11
C ASP A 144 6.51 -14.01 12.80
N PRO A 145 6.52 -15.04 13.68
CA PRO A 145 5.32 -15.46 14.43
C PRO A 145 4.74 -14.39 15.37
N LEU A 146 5.53 -13.35 15.70
CA LEU A 146 5.10 -12.19 16.46
C LEU A 146 4.39 -11.14 15.60
N ASP A 147 4.24 -11.35 14.29
CA ASP A 147 3.36 -10.50 13.48
C ASP A 147 1.88 -10.78 13.76
N LYS A 148 1.42 -10.36 14.94
CA LYS A 148 0.10 -10.61 15.49
C LYS A 148 -0.61 -9.31 15.84
N SER A 149 -1.93 -9.32 15.81
CA SER A 149 -2.75 -8.12 16.10
C SER A 149 -2.44 -7.49 17.46
N GLY A 150 -2.16 -8.31 18.47
CA GLY A 150 -1.84 -7.83 19.83
C GLY A 150 -0.52 -7.05 19.96
N THR A 151 0.36 -7.09 18.95
CA THR A 151 1.62 -6.31 18.91
C THR A 151 1.57 -5.16 17.92
N LEU A 152 0.46 -4.99 17.20
CA LEU A 152 0.33 -4.01 16.14
C LEU A 152 -0.45 -2.79 16.65
N PRO A 153 0.17 -1.60 16.77
CA PRO A 153 -0.46 -0.46 17.42
C PRO A 153 -1.53 0.24 16.57
N LEU A 154 -1.49 0.10 15.24
CA LEU A 154 -2.39 0.79 14.29
C LEU A 154 -2.42 2.31 14.46
N ASN A 155 -1.36 2.89 15.03
CA ASN A 155 -1.27 4.29 15.47
C ASN A 155 -1.33 5.32 14.34
N LYS A 156 -0.98 4.95 13.11
CA LYS A 156 -0.90 5.86 11.95
C LYS A 156 -1.73 5.41 10.74
N ILE A 157 -2.59 4.41 10.93
CA ILE A 157 -3.45 3.91 9.84
C ILE A 157 -4.48 4.97 9.40
N GLU A 158 -5.01 5.77 10.34
CA GLU A 158 -5.94 6.86 10.05
C GLU A 158 -5.25 8.01 9.28
N ASP A 159 -4.01 8.35 9.68
CA ASP A 159 -3.20 9.34 8.97
C ASP A 159 -2.92 8.90 7.53
N LEU A 160 -2.59 7.62 7.32
CA LEU A 160 -2.40 7.06 5.98
C LEU A 160 -3.71 7.08 5.19
N TYR A 161 -4.83 6.67 5.80
CA TYR A 161 -6.15 6.71 5.20
C TYR A 161 -6.51 8.10 4.67
N HIS A 162 -6.32 9.14 5.48
CA HIS A 162 -6.57 10.52 5.07
C HIS A 162 -5.59 11.00 3.99
N LEU A 163 -4.31 10.64 4.09
CA LEU A 163 -3.32 10.95 3.05
C LEU A 163 -3.72 10.36 1.68
N ILE A 164 -4.19 9.11 1.65
CA ILE A 164 -4.65 8.47 0.41
C ILE A 164 -5.88 9.18 -0.15
N ILE A 165 -6.88 9.49 0.68
CA ILE A 165 -8.07 10.22 0.23
C ILE A 165 -7.71 11.59 -0.35
N ASP A 166 -6.89 12.37 0.35
CA ASP A 166 -6.44 13.69 -0.12
C ASP A 166 -5.66 13.58 -1.45
N PHE A 167 -4.85 12.53 -1.60
CA PHE A 167 -4.11 12.28 -2.82
C PHE A 167 -5.04 11.93 -3.99
N VAL A 168 -5.98 11.00 -3.78
CA VAL A 168 -6.95 10.55 -4.79
C VAL A 168 -7.90 11.69 -5.19
N ASN A 169 -8.40 12.47 -4.24
CA ASN A 169 -9.29 13.60 -4.51
C ASN A 169 -8.64 14.73 -5.31
N GLY A 170 -7.31 14.79 -5.34
CA GLY A 170 -6.59 15.76 -6.17
C GLY A 170 -6.35 15.29 -7.62
N PHE A 171 -6.86 14.13 -8.04
CA PHE A 171 -6.80 13.71 -9.46
C PHE A 171 -7.82 14.48 -10.31
#